data_AF-A0A1E2SKM6-F1
#
_entry.id   AF-A0A1E2SKM6-F1
#
_cell.length_a   1.000
_cell.length_b   1.000
_cell.length_c   1.000
_cell.angle_alpha   90.00
_cell.angle_beta   90.00
_cell.angle_gamma   90.00
#
_symmetry.space_group_name_H-M   'P 1'
#
loop_
_entity.id
_entity.type
_entity.pdbx_description
1 polymer ?
#
loop_
_entity_poly.entity_id
_entity_poly.type
_entity_poly.pdbx_seq_one_letter_code
_entity_poly.pdbx_strand_id
1 'polypeptide(L)' 'MRWVIARALDNENTSPRDLAALSRRQIEISKEVEALKRKMVEEASDAADVADEAFDAEAL' A
#
# COMPACT_ATOMS: atom_id res chain seq x y z
N MET A 1 2.56 -11.88 -6.58
CA MET A 1 3.46 -11.29 -7.61
C MET A 1 4.72 -10.63 -7.04
N ARG A 2 4.66 -9.85 -5.95
CA ARG A 2 5.86 -9.19 -5.35
C ARG A 2 7.09 -10.11 -5.19
N TRP A 3 6.89 -11.32 -4.67
CA TRP A 3 7.96 -12.31 -4.48
C TRP A 3 8.61 -12.80 -5.77
N VAL A 4 7.87 -12.82 -6.88
CA VAL A 4 8.38 -13.23 -8.20
C VAL A 4 9.29 -12.14 -8.78
N ILE A 5 8.90 -10.87 -8.62
CA ILE A 5 9.70 -9.71 -9.05
C ILE A 5 10.99 -9.60 -8.23
N ALA A 6 10.90 -9.74 -6.90
CA ALA A 6 12.07 -9.71 -6.03
C ALA A 6 13.09 -10.81 -6.39
N ARG A 7 12.62 -12.04 -6.60
CA ARG A 7 13.50 -13.15 -6.98
C ARG A 7 14.17 -12.95 -8.35
N ALA A 8 13.49 -12.28 -9.29
CA ALA A 8 14.07 -11.96 -10.59
C ALA A 8 15.08 -10.81 -10.51
N LEU A 9 14.87 -9.83 -9.62
CA LEU A 9 15.83 -8.75 -9.36
C LEU A 9 17.13 -9.26 -8.73
N ASP A 10 17.04 -10.22 -7.81
CA ASP A 10 18.20 -10.81 -7.13
C ASP A 10 18.93 -11.88 -7.97
N ASN A 11 18.42 -12.20 -9.17
CA ASN A 11 19.04 -13.19 -10.06
C ASN A 11 20.02 -12.52 -11.03
N GLU A 12 21.30 -12.87 -10.92
CA GLU A 12 22.38 -12.35 -11.76
C GLU A 12 22.21 -12.69 -13.25
N ASN A 13 21.44 -13.73 -13.58
CA ASN A 13 21.15 -14.13 -14.96
C ASN A 13 19.98 -13.36 -15.60
N THR A 14 19.34 -12.45 -14.88
CA THR A 14 18.24 -11.65 -15.43
C THR A 14 18.77 -10.68 -16.48
N SER A 15 18.13 -10.66 -17.65
CA SER A 15 18.57 -9.80 -18.75
C SER A 15 18.55 -8.31 -18.32
N PRO A 16 19.51 -7.48 -18.75
CA PRO A 16 19.53 -6.06 -18.38
C PRO A 16 18.24 -5.31 -18.74
N ARG A 17 17.58 -5.73 -19.84
CA ARG A 17 16.30 -5.16 -20.28
C ARG A 17 15.17 -5.49 -19.31
N ASP A 18 15.08 -6.74 -18.88
CA ASP A 18 14.06 -7.20 -17.94
C ASP A 18 14.31 -6.63 -16.55
N LEU A 19 15.59 -6.58 -16.13
CA LEU A 19 15.99 -5.96 -14.88
C LEU A 19 15.53 -4.50 -14.81
N ALA A 20 15.76 -3.72 -15.88
CA ALA A 20 15.32 -2.33 -15.93
C ALA A 20 13.79 -2.20 -15.87
N ALA A 21 13.05 -3.11 -16.52
CA ALA A 21 11.58 -3.12 -16.46
C ALA A 21 11.06 -3.48 -15.06
N LEU A 22 11.63 -4.50 -14.44
CA LEU A 22 11.27 -4.96 -13.10
C LEU A 22 11.58 -3.90 -12.04
N SER A 23 12.74 -3.23 -12.12
CA SER A 23 13.11 -2.15 -11.19
C SER A 23 12.15 -0.96 -11.29
N ARG A 24 11.73 -0.56 -12.49
CA ARG A 24 10.70 0.50 -12.65
C ARG A 24 9.39 0.08 -12.01
N ARG A 25 8.95 -1.16 -12.24
CA ARG A 25 7.72 -1.69 -11.64
C ARG A 25 7.80 -1.79 -10.13
N GLN A 26 8.96 -2.14 -9.57
CA GLN A 26 9.19 -2.17 -8.13
C GLN A 26 9.04 -0.78 -7.50
N ILE A 27 9.59 0.26 -8.15
CA ILE A 27 9.48 1.65 -7.69
C ILE A 27 8.01 2.11 -7.68
N GLU A 28 7.24 1.81 -8.73
CA GLU A 28 5.81 2.10 -8.80
C GLU A 28 5.03 1.46 -7.65
N ILE A 29 5.21 0.15 -7.46
CA ILE A 29 4.54 -0.60 -6.38
C ILE A 29 4.90 -0.01 -5.02
N SER A 30 6.15 0.40 -4.81
CA SER A 30 6.58 1.00 -3.53
C SER A 30 5.85 2.32 -3.26
N LYS A 31 5.71 3.18 -4.28
CA LYS A 31 4.96 4.43 -4.18
C LYS A 31 3.46 4.18 -3.90
N GLU A 32 2.86 3.21 -4.57
CA GLU A 32 1.46 2.82 -4.33
C GLU A 32 1.25 2.34 -2.89
N VAL A 33 2.16 1.51 -2.37
CA VAL A 33 2.11 1.04 -0.97
C VAL A 33 2.23 2.19 0.01
N GLU A 34 3.12 3.15 -0.23
CA GLU A 34 3.24 4.34 0.62
C GLU A 34 1.98 5.22 0.58
N ALA A 35 1.39 5.40 -0.60
CA ALA A 35 0.13 6.14 -0.73
C ALA A 35 -1.00 5.45 0.04
N LEU A 36 -1.11 4.12 -0.05
CA LEU A 36 -2.09 3.34 0.72
C LEU A 36 -1.85 3.46 2.22
N LYS A 37 -0.59 3.39 2.67
CA LYS A 37 -0.26 3.57 4.10
C LYS A 37 -0.66 4.94 4.61
N ARG A 38 -0.44 6.01 3.82
CA ARG A 38 -0.87 7.37 4.19
C ARG A 38 -2.38 7.45 4.31
N LYS A 39 -3.11 6.93 3.31
CA LYS A 39 -4.58 6.88 3.36
C LYS A 39 -5.10 6.14 4.59
N MET A 40 -4.50 5.00 4.95
CA MET A 40 -4.90 4.27 6.16
C MET A 40 -4.69 5.09 7.44
N VAL A 41 -3.62 5.89 7.50
CA VAL A 41 -3.37 6.76 8.67
C VAL A 41 -4.34 7.93 8.70
N GLU A 42 -4.60 8.56 7.56
CA GLU A 42 -5.57 9.66 7.42
C GLU A 42 -7.00 9.20 7.73
N GLU A 43 -7.44 8.06 7.18
CA GLU A 43 -8.76 7.47 7.48
C GLU A 43 -8.87 7.08 8.95
N ALA A 44 -7.80 6.55 9.56
CA ALA A 44 -7.78 6.22 10.98
C ALA A 44 -7.79 7.47 11.87
N SER A 45 -7.17 8.59 11.45
CA SER A 45 -7.27 9.85 12.19
C SER A 45 -8.67 10.45 12.07
N ASP A 46 -9.25 10.45 10.87
CA ASP A 46 -10.59 10.98 10.64
C ASP A 46 -11.66 10.17 11.40
N ALA A 47 -11.50 8.84 11.48
CA ALA A 47 -12.38 7.98 12.27
C ALA A 47 -12.24 8.19 13.79
N ALA A 48 -11.07 8.62 14.27
CA ALA A 48 -10.87 8.93 15.68
C ALA A 48 -11.55 10.25 16.11
N ASP A 49 -11.77 11.18 15.16
CA ASP A 49 -12.45 12.45 15.41
C ASP A 49 -13.99 12.36 15.32
N VAL A 50 -14.53 11.23 14.85
CA VAL A 50 -15.96 10.93 14.93
C VAL A 50 -16.23 10.24 16.26
N ALA A 51 -16.64 11.01 17.26
CA ALA A 51 -17.17 10.44 18.49
C ALA A 51 -18.44 9.64 18.16
N ASP A 52 -18.50 8.37 18.59
CA ASP A 52 -19.76 7.63 18.58
C ASP A 52 -20.79 8.45 19.35
N GLU A 53 -21.84 8.92 18.67
CA GLU A 53 -22.98 9.53 19.34
C GLU A 53 -23.57 8.48 20.29
N ALA A 54 -23.82 8.89 21.54
CA ALA A 54 -24.43 8.00 22.52
C ALA A 54 -25.76 7.51 21.95
N PHE A 55 -25.88 6.19 21.79
CA PHE A 55 -27.12 5.56 21.31
C PHE A 55 -28.29 6.01 22.18
N ASP A 56 -29.20 6.79 21.59
CA ASP A 56 -30.39 7.30 22.26
C ASP A 56 -31.54 6.29 22.10
N ALA A 57 -31.82 5.57 23.18
CA ALA A 57 -32.89 4.59 23.24
C ALA A 57 -34.30 5.23 23.28
N GLU A 58 -34.43 6.55 23.47
CA GLU A 58 -35.72 7.26 23.44
C GLU A 58 -36.21 7.56 22.01
N ALA A 59 -35.38 7.32 20.99
CA ALA A 59 -35.72 7.52 19.58
C ALA A 59 -36.44 6.30 18.92
N LEU A 60 -36.84 5.30 19.72
CA LEU A 60 -37.58 4.08 19.33
C LEU A 60 -39.01 4.10 19.86
#